data_AF-A0A7X4B6P9-F1
#
_entry.id   AF-A0A7X4B6P9-F1
#
_cell.length_a   1.000
_cell.length_b   1.000
_cell.length_c   1.000
_cell.angle_alpha   90.00
_cell.angle_beta   90.00
_cell.angle_gamma   90.00
#
_symmetry.space_group_name_H-M   'P 1'
#
loop_
_entity.id
_entity.type
_entity.pdbx_description
1 polymer ?
#
loop_
_entity_poly.entity_id
_entity_poly.type
_entity_poly.pdbx_seq_one_letter_code
_entity_poly.pdbx_strand_id
1 'polypeptide(L)'
;MLAHLPALQVVIPLISAPACVLVTRANWAWLLATAVSIISFVIALLLVHEVSVHGVLSYHLGGWRPPLGIEYRIDHLSAYLLTIVAATASITMIAARESIKQEIPPEKASLFFSAYLLCLTGLLGIIASGDAFNIFVFLEISSLSSYVLIAMGRDRRALTAAYQYLIMGTIGATFILIGVGLLYMLTGTLNLQDLQQRIPAIVDSRTLHAAFAFLT
;
A
#
# COMPACT_ATOMS: atom_id res chain seq x y z
N MET A 1 17.25 0.69 15.96
CA MET A 1 16.71 0.11 14.71
C MET A 1 15.22 -0.21 14.80
N LEU A 2 14.74 -0.83 15.88
CA LEU A 2 13.31 -1.21 16.04
C LEU A 2 12.33 -0.02 15.91
N ALA A 3 12.76 1.18 16.34
CA ALA A 3 11.96 2.41 16.21
C ALA A 3 11.54 2.78 14.78
N HIS A 4 12.26 2.32 13.75
CA HIS A 4 11.95 2.64 12.34
C HIS A 4 11.22 1.51 11.61
N LEU A 5 10.83 0.42 12.30
CA LEU A 5 10.12 -0.70 11.67
C LEU A 5 8.87 -0.28 10.87
N PRO A 6 8.00 0.64 11.36
CA PRO A 6 6.84 1.07 10.57
C PRO A 6 7.23 1.69 9.23
N ALA A 7 8.29 2.50 9.19
CA ALA A 7 8.77 3.08 7.95
C ALA A 7 9.44 2.04 7.04
N LEU A 8 10.26 1.17 7.61
CA LEU A 8 10.95 0.11 6.86
C LEU A 8 9.98 -0.87 6.20
N GLN A 9 8.83 -1.14 6.81
CA GLN A 9 7.78 -2.00 6.26
C GLN A 9 7.34 -1.55 4.86
N VAL A 10 7.31 -0.24 4.61
CA VAL A 10 6.86 0.36 3.34
C VAL A 10 8.04 0.74 2.45
N VAL A 11 9.10 1.31 3.03
CA VAL A 11 10.24 1.84 2.27
C VAL A 11 11.06 0.75 1.61
N ILE A 12 11.23 -0.41 2.25
CA ILE A 12 12.02 -1.52 1.69
C ILE A 12 11.45 -2.02 0.36
N PRO A 13 10.16 -2.40 0.25
CA PRO A 13 9.59 -2.81 -1.04
C PRO A 13 9.54 -1.65 -2.04
N LEU A 14 9.33 -0.40 -1.58
CA LEU A 14 9.28 0.77 -2.45
C LEU A 14 10.61 1.01 -3.18
N ILE A 15 11.73 0.99 -2.46
CA ILE A 15 13.07 1.20 -3.03
C ILE A 15 13.51 -0.03 -3.84
N SER A 16 13.07 -1.23 -3.44
CA SER A 16 13.42 -2.47 -4.12
C SER A 16 12.75 -2.62 -5.48
N ALA A 17 11.60 -1.97 -5.70
CA ALA A 17 10.92 -1.99 -6.99
C ALA A 17 11.75 -1.44 -8.17
N PRO A 18 12.27 -0.19 -8.14
CA PRO A 18 13.14 0.30 -9.21
C PRO A 18 14.46 -0.47 -9.26
N ALA A 19 14.97 -0.98 -8.13
CA ALA A 19 16.14 -1.84 -8.12
C ALA A 19 15.92 -3.14 -8.93
N CYS A 20 14.72 -3.73 -8.89
CA CYS A 20 14.34 -4.86 -9.75
C CYS A 20 14.47 -4.53 -11.25
N VAL A 21 14.15 -3.32 -11.68
CA VAL A 21 14.27 -2.90 -13.09
C VAL A 21 15.72 -2.84 -13.54
N LEU A 22 16.63 -2.41 -12.65
CA LEU A 22 18.08 -2.38 -12.92
C LEU A 22 18.69 -3.79 -13.03
N VAL A 23 18.03 -4.79 -12.44
CA VAL A 23 18.45 -6.20 -12.51
C VAL A 23 17.93 -6.82 -13.81
N THR A 24 18.80 -6.91 -14.82
CA THR A 24 18.45 -7.41 -16.17
C THR A 24 18.17 -8.91 -16.23
N ARG A 25 18.55 -9.68 -15.20
CA ARG A 25 18.37 -11.14 -15.16
C ARG A 25 17.14 -11.53 -14.34
N ALA A 26 16.18 -12.18 -14.99
CA ALA A 26 14.91 -12.61 -14.38
C ALA A 26 15.06 -13.39 -13.05
N ASN A 27 16.04 -14.30 -12.96
CA ASN A 27 16.27 -15.08 -11.73
C ASN A 27 16.72 -14.21 -10.55
N TRP A 28 17.54 -13.18 -10.80
CA TRP A 28 18.02 -12.28 -9.76
C TRP A 28 16.93 -11.29 -9.33
N ALA A 29 16.11 -10.82 -10.27
CA ALA A 29 14.94 -10.00 -9.95
C ALA A 29 13.91 -10.79 -9.12
N TRP A 30 13.65 -12.07 -9.46
CA TRP A 30 12.80 -12.95 -8.66
C TRP A 30 13.36 -13.16 -7.25
N LEU A 31 14.67 -13.40 -7.12
CA LEU A 31 15.31 -13.59 -5.82
C LEU A 31 15.19 -12.34 -4.96
N LEU A 32 15.43 -11.16 -5.55
CA LEU A 32 15.29 -9.87 -4.88
C LEU A 32 13.85 -9.66 -4.40
N ALA A 33 12.86 -9.84 -5.28
CA ALA A 33 11.46 -9.68 -4.91
C ALA A 33 11.03 -10.66 -3.80
N THR A 34 11.47 -11.92 -3.88
CA THR A 34 11.18 -12.94 -2.86
C THR A 34 11.83 -12.60 -1.52
N ALA A 35 13.11 -12.19 -1.53
CA ALA A 35 13.81 -11.79 -0.33
C ALA A 35 13.15 -10.58 0.33
N VAL A 36 12.74 -9.59 -0.46
CA VAL A 36 12.03 -8.39 0.03
C VAL A 36 10.69 -8.75 0.64
N SER A 37 9.88 -9.61 0.01
CA SER A 37 8.62 -10.05 0.60
C SER A 37 8.82 -10.76 1.95
N ILE A 38 9.84 -11.63 2.03
CA ILE A 38 10.18 -12.32 3.30
C ILE A 38 10.63 -11.30 4.36
N ILE A 39 11.46 -10.32 3.99
CA ILE A 39 11.88 -9.25 4.90
C ILE A 39 10.67 -8.46 5.40
N SER A 40 9.74 -8.07 4.52
CA SER A 40 8.49 -7.40 4.90
C SER A 40 7.62 -8.27 5.82
N PHE A 41 7.64 -9.59 5.66
CA PHE A 41 6.93 -10.51 6.56
C PHE A 41 7.59 -10.59 7.94
N VAL A 42 8.93 -10.67 8.00
CA VAL A 42 9.67 -10.63 9.27
C VAL A 42 9.45 -9.31 10.00
N ILE A 43 9.48 -8.16 9.29
CA ILE A 43 9.20 -6.85 9.90
C ILE A 43 7.76 -6.80 10.42
N ALA A 44 6.77 -7.35 9.70
CA ALA A 44 5.40 -7.43 10.19
C ALA A 44 5.27 -8.25 11.49
N LEU A 45 5.97 -9.39 11.59
CA LEU A 45 6.01 -10.18 12.83
C LEU A 45 6.66 -9.42 13.99
N LEU A 46 7.75 -8.68 13.71
CA LEU A 46 8.38 -7.82 14.71
C LEU A 46 7.44 -6.69 15.16
N LEU A 47 6.67 -6.10 14.23
CA LEU A 47 5.68 -5.08 14.56
C LEU A 47 4.56 -5.65 15.45
N VAL A 48 4.11 -6.88 15.21
CA VAL A 48 3.15 -7.55 16.12
C VAL A 48 3.73 -7.63 17.54
N HIS A 49 4.98 -8.08 17.67
CA HIS A 49 5.64 -8.17 18.97
C HIS A 49 5.76 -6.80 19.65
N GLU A 50 6.22 -5.79 18.92
CA GLU A 50 6.40 -4.42 19.44
C GLU A 50 5.08 -3.82 19.91
N VAL A 51 4.00 -3.97 19.13
CA VAL A 51 2.69 -3.44 19.52
C VAL A 51 2.11 -4.20 20.72
N SER A 52 2.39 -5.51 20.85
CA SER A 52 2.00 -6.29 22.03
C SER A 52 2.69 -5.85 23.32
N VAL A 53 3.92 -5.34 23.25
CA VAL A 53 4.69 -4.91 24.44
C VAL A 53 4.46 -3.43 24.76
N HIS A 54 4.46 -2.57 23.74
CA HIS A 54 4.46 -1.11 23.90
C HIS A 54 3.12 -0.44 23.59
N GLY A 55 2.14 -1.18 23.06
CA GLY A 55 0.88 -0.63 22.58
C GLY A 55 1.01 -0.01 21.18
N VAL A 56 0.10 0.92 20.85
CA VAL A 56 0.05 1.53 19.51
C VAL A 56 1.34 2.29 19.19
N LEU A 57 1.95 1.97 18.06
CA LEU A 57 3.18 2.63 17.59
C LEU A 57 2.83 3.81 16.68
N SER A 58 3.31 5.00 17.02
CA SER A 58 3.20 6.20 16.20
C SER A 58 4.57 6.62 15.68
N TYR A 59 4.70 6.69 14.36
CA TYR A 59 5.94 7.06 13.68
C TYR A 59 5.73 8.29 12.80
N HIS A 60 6.43 9.39 13.12
CA HIS A 60 6.32 10.64 12.38
C HIS A 60 7.43 10.76 11.33
N LEU A 61 7.03 10.89 10.06
CA LEU A 61 7.97 11.10 8.96
C LEU A 61 8.48 12.55 8.95
N GLY A 62 9.80 12.72 8.80
CA GLY A 62 10.44 14.03 8.68
C GLY A 62 10.51 14.87 9.96
N GLY A 63 10.13 14.32 11.11
CA GLY A 63 10.20 15.01 12.42
C GLY A 63 9.11 16.06 12.66
N TRP A 64 8.17 16.21 11.74
CA TRP A 64 7.02 17.09 11.90
C TRP A 64 5.93 16.40 12.73
N ARG A 65 5.49 17.05 13.80
CA ARG A 65 4.36 16.54 14.59
C ARG A 65 3.04 16.67 13.80
N PRO A 66 2.08 15.76 13.98
CA PRO A 66 0.71 15.94 13.47
C PRO A 66 0.15 17.28 13.97
N PRO A 67 -0.69 18.00 13.19
CA PRO A 67 -1.39 17.57 11.96
C PRO A 67 -0.64 17.79 10.63
N LEU A 68 0.49 18.51 10.64
CA LEU A 68 1.20 18.88 9.40
C LEU A 68 2.15 17.78 8.88
N GLY A 69 2.54 16.85 9.75
CA GLY A 69 3.43 15.73 9.43
C GLY A 69 2.68 14.43 9.09
N ILE A 70 3.29 13.60 8.24
CA ILE A 70 2.78 12.26 7.94
C ILE A 70 3.08 11.32 9.10
N GLU A 71 2.06 10.60 9.56
CA GLU A 71 2.17 9.61 10.61
C GLU A 71 1.90 8.20 10.05
N TYR A 72 2.77 7.25 10.36
CA TYR A 72 2.44 5.83 10.33
C TYR A 72 2.03 5.39 11.71
N ARG A 73 0.85 4.80 11.82
CA ARG A 73 0.24 4.41 13.07
C ARG A 73 -0.10 2.93 13.02
N ILE A 74 0.62 2.12 13.79
CA ILE A 74 0.45 0.67 13.81
C ILE A 74 -0.20 0.28 15.14
N ASP A 75 -1.46 -0.12 15.08
CA ASP A 75 -2.16 -0.78 16.18
C ASP A 75 -2.14 -2.31 16.01
N HIS A 76 -2.83 -3.03 16.90
CA HIS A 76 -2.87 -4.49 16.83
C HIS A 76 -3.52 -4.99 15.54
N LEU A 77 -4.57 -4.32 15.07
CA LEU A 77 -5.28 -4.72 13.85
C LEU A 77 -4.38 -4.53 12.63
N SER A 78 -3.76 -3.35 12.49
CA SER A 78 -2.81 -3.06 11.42
C SER A 78 -1.63 -4.03 11.46
N ALA A 79 -1.08 -4.36 12.62
CA ALA A 79 0.02 -5.32 12.73
C ALA A 79 -0.36 -6.73 12.22
N TYR A 80 -1.57 -7.21 12.56
CA TYR A 80 -2.06 -8.49 12.05
C TYR A 80 -2.35 -8.45 10.54
N LEU A 81 -2.97 -7.37 10.04
CA LEU A 81 -3.23 -7.19 8.61
C LEU A 81 -1.93 -7.12 7.80
N LEU A 82 -0.92 -6.38 8.27
CA LEU A 82 0.42 -6.35 7.67
C LEU A 82 1.02 -7.75 7.60
N THR A 83 0.86 -8.55 8.66
CA THR A 83 1.36 -9.92 8.72
C THR A 83 0.67 -10.80 7.66
N ILE A 84 -0.66 -10.71 7.54
CA ILE A 84 -1.43 -11.49 6.55
C ILE A 84 -1.02 -11.11 5.12
N VAL A 85 -0.93 -9.81 4.82
CA VAL A 85 -0.55 -9.33 3.49
C VAL A 85 0.90 -9.72 3.16
N ALA A 86 1.83 -9.52 4.08
CA ALA A 86 3.23 -9.87 3.83
C ALA A 86 3.46 -11.39 3.76
N ALA A 87 2.72 -12.19 4.52
CA ALA A 87 2.75 -13.65 4.46
C ALA A 87 2.23 -14.15 3.11
N THR A 88 1.05 -13.69 2.69
CA THR A 88 0.45 -14.09 1.40
C THR A 88 1.33 -13.66 0.23
N ALA A 89 1.90 -12.45 0.29
CA ALA A 89 2.88 -11.97 -0.68
C ALA A 89 4.12 -12.88 -0.77
N SER A 90 4.70 -13.26 0.39
CA SER A 90 5.87 -14.15 0.46
C SER A 90 5.58 -15.55 -0.10
N ILE A 91 4.47 -16.15 0.34
CA ILE A 91 4.04 -17.48 -0.11
C ILE A 91 3.78 -17.46 -1.62
N THR A 92 3.10 -16.42 -2.12
CA THR A 92 2.78 -16.28 -3.54
C THR A 92 4.05 -16.20 -4.39
N MET A 93 5.07 -15.44 -3.97
CA MET A 93 6.33 -15.31 -4.71
C MET A 93 7.15 -16.60 -4.76
N ILE A 94 7.11 -17.39 -3.70
CA ILE A 94 7.78 -18.70 -3.64
C ILE A 94 7.03 -19.69 -4.55
N ALA A 95 5.70 -19.76 -4.43
CA ALA A 95 4.87 -20.72 -5.14
C ALA A 95 4.72 -20.41 -6.64
N ALA A 96 4.62 -19.13 -7.01
CA ALA A 96 4.32 -18.71 -8.38
C ALA A 96 5.54 -18.71 -9.32
N ARG A 97 6.74 -19.08 -8.84
CA ARG A 97 7.99 -18.99 -9.63
C ARG A 97 7.86 -19.65 -11.01
N GLU A 98 7.31 -20.85 -11.06
CA GLU A 98 7.20 -21.62 -12.30
C GLU A 98 6.09 -21.08 -13.20
N SER A 99 4.95 -20.70 -12.63
CA SER A 99 3.86 -20.03 -13.35
C SER A 99 4.33 -18.70 -13.99
N ILE A 100 5.07 -17.88 -13.26
CA ILE A 100 5.61 -16.61 -13.77
C ILE A 100 6.56 -16.83 -14.95
N LYS A 101 7.43 -17.86 -14.89
CA LYS A 101 8.32 -18.18 -16.02
C LYS A 101 7.56 -18.63 -17.27
N GLN A 102 6.43 -19.30 -17.08
CA GLN A 102 5.59 -19.79 -18.18
C GLN A 102 4.72 -18.67 -18.77
N GLU A 103 4.27 -17.72 -17.97
CA GLU A 103 3.38 -16.65 -18.42
C GLU A 103 4.13 -15.39 -18.87
N ILE A 104 5.20 -15.00 -18.19
CA ILE A 104 5.87 -13.73 -18.41
C ILE A 104 7.14 -13.93 -19.26
N PRO A 105 7.26 -13.25 -20.42
CA PRO A 105 8.49 -13.29 -21.21
C PRO A 105 9.71 -12.86 -20.38
N PRO A 106 10.89 -13.48 -20.55
CA PRO A 106 12.09 -13.17 -19.75
C PRO A 106 12.49 -11.69 -19.76
N GLU A 107 12.28 -11.02 -20.89
CA GLU A 107 12.57 -9.59 -21.09
C GLU A 107 11.69 -8.66 -20.24
N LYS A 108 10.48 -9.11 -19.87
CA LYS A 108 9.51 -8.36 -19.07
C LYS A 108 9.51 -8.77 -17.60
N ALA A 109 10.26 -9.79 -17.23
CA ALA A 109 10.25 -10.35 -15.88
C ALA A 109 10.68 -9.32 -14.81
N SER A 110 11.69 -8.49 -15.09
CA SER A 110 12.14 -7.44 -14.16
C SER A 110 11.05 -6.39 -13.91
N LEU A 111 10.31 -5.98 -14.95
CA LEU A 111 9.18 -5.06 -14.84
C LEU A 111 8.02 -5.69 -14.06
N PHE A 112 7.76 -6.99 -14.26
CA PHE A 112 6.76 -7.73 -13.48
C PHE A 112 7.09 -7.71 -11.98
N PHE A 113 8.33 -8.05 -11.61
CA PHE A 113 8.75 -8.03 -10.21
C PHE A 113 8.77 -6.63 -9.60
N SER A 114 9.12 -5.60 -10.40
CA SER A 114 8.99 -4.21 -9.98
C SER A 114 7.54 -3.83 -9.69
N ALA A 115 6.61 -4.14 -10.61
CA ALA A 115 5.19 -3.86 -10.42
C ALA A 115 4.61 -4.64 -9.22
N TYR A 116 5.03 -5.89 -9.03
CA TYR A 116 4.67 -6.68 -7.84
C TYR A 116 5.14 -6.00 -6.54
N LEU A 117 6.39 -5.53 -6.47
CA LEU A 117 6.90 -4.85 -5.28
C LEU A 117 6.21 -3.50 -5.02
N LEU A 118 5.85 -2.76 -6.06
CA LEU A 118 5.02 -1.55 -5.90
C LEU A 118 3.61 -1.88 -5.42
N CYS A 119 3.00 -2.95 -5.93
CA CYS A 119 1.72 -3.44 -5.44
C CYS A 119 1.80 -3.79 -3.94
N LEU A 120 2.81 -4.56 -3.53
CA LEU A 120 3.07 -4.88 -2.13
C LEU A 120 3.28 -3.60 -1.29
N THR A 121 4.06 -2.65 -1.79
CA THR A 121 4.28 -1.35 -1.14
C THR A 121 2.97 -0.62 -0.88
N GLY A 122 2.10 -0.53 -1.90
CA GLY A 122 0.79 0.12 -1.78
C GLY A 122 -0.07 -0.56 -0.73
N LEU A 123 -0.18 -1.89 -0.76
CA LEU A 123 -0.98 -2.63 0.22
C LEU A 123 -0.47 -2.44 1.67
N LEU A 124 0.85 -2.51 1.88
CA LEU A 124 1.44 -2.30 3.20
C LEU A 124 1.28 -0.85 3.66
N GLY A 125 1.45 0.12 2.75
CA GLY A 125 1.31 1.54 3.03
C GLY A 125 -0.11 1.95 3.42
N ILE A 126 -1.14 1.38 2.77
CA ILE A 126 -2.55 1.59 3.15
C ILE A 126 -2.78 1.20 4.61
N ILE A 127 -2.26 0.03 5.03
CA ILE A 127 -2.49 -0.52 6.38
C ILE A 127 -1.68 0.26 7.44
N ALA A 128 -0.50 0.75 7.07
CA ALA A 128 0.40 1.44 8.00
C ALA A 128 0.07 2.93 8.19
N SER A 129 -0.62 3.55 7.24
CA SER A 129 -0.85 5.00 7.21
C SER A 129 -1.89 5.46 8.23
N GLY A 130 -1.55 6.49 9.01
CA GLY A 130 -2.46 7.22 9.89
C GLY A 130 -3.10 8.46 9.25
N ASP A 131 -2.92 8.65 7.94
CA ASP A 131 -3.37 9.83 7.20
C ASP A 131 -4.20 9.43 5.97
N ALA A 132 -5.37 10.07 5.80
CA ALA A 132 -6.34 9.74 4.76
C ALA A 132 -5.81 10.00 3.34
N PHE A 133 -5.00 11.05 3.15
CA PHE A 133 -4.42 11.34 1.84
C PHE A 133 -3.32 10.34 1.48
N ASN A 134 -2.49 9.94 2.45
CA ASN A 134 -1.51 8.88 2.19
C ASN A 134 -2.15 7.52 1.92
N ILE A 135 -3.28 7.19 2.55
CA ILE A 135 -4.05 6.01 2.18
C ILE A 135 -4.46 6.06 0.71
N PHE A 136 -4.96 7.20 0.23
CA PHE A 136 -5.27 7.40 -1.19
C PHE A 136 -4.03 7.24 -2.09
N VAL A 137 -2.90 7.82 -1.73
CA VAL A 137 -1.64 7.68 -2.51
C VAL A 137 -1.22 6.22 -2.61
N PHE A 138 -1.26 5.47 -1.51
CA PHE A 138 -0.91 4.05 -1.53
C PHE A 138 -1.93 3.17 -2.25
N LEU A 139 -3.21 3.54 -2.22
CA LEU A 139 -4.26 2.93 -3.04
C LEU A 139 -3.92 3.10 -4.53
N GLU A 140 -3.55 4.29 -4.97
CA GLU A 140 -3.15 4.55 -6.36
C GLU A 140 -1.87 3.80 -6.76
N ILE A 141 -0.87 3.73 -5.87
CA ILE A 141 0.33 2.93 -6.12
C ILE A 141 -0.04 1.44 -6.30
N SER A 142 -0.90 0.90 -5.44
CA SER A 142 -1.38 -0.48 -5.53
C SER A 142 -2.20 -0.72 -6.81
N SER A 143 -3.10 0.19 -7.15
CA SER A 143 -4.03 0.06 -8.26
C SER A 143 -3.29 0.11 -9.61
N LEU A 144 -2.45 1.13 -9.83
CA LEU A 144 -1.63 1.26 -11.04
C LEU A 144 -0.72 0.05 -11.24
N SER A 145 -0.09 -0.41 -10.16
CA SER A 145 0.75 -1.60 -10.20
C SER A 145 -0.03 -2.85 -10.58
N SER A 146 -1.25 -3.00 -10.04
CA SER A 146 -2.14 -4.12 -10.36
C SER A 146 -2.60 -4.09 -11.81
N TYR A 147 -2.89 -2.91 -12.38
CA TYR A 147 -3.23 -2.77 -13.80
C TYR A 147 -2.07 -3.21 -14.69
N VAL A 148 -0.84 -2.83 -14.34
CA VAL A 148 0.37 -3.25 -15.05
C VAL A 148 0.55 -4.77 -14.97
N LEU A 149 0.38 -5.36 -13.78
CA LEU A 149 0.49 -6.81 -13.60
C LEU A 149 -0.53 -7.57 -14.46
N ILE A 150 -1.78 -7.11 -14.51
CA ILE A 150 -2.83 -7.72 -15.35
C ILE A 150 -2.49 -7.56 -16.83
N ALA A 151 -2.04 -6.36 -17.26
CA ALA A 151 -1.68 -6.09 -18.65
C ALA A 151 -0.49 -6.92 -19.17
N MET A 152 0.32 -7.50 -18.27
CA MET A 152 1.45 -8.37 -18.63
C MET A 152 1.07 -9.81 -18.96
N GLY A 153 -0.20 -10.20 -18.80
CA GLY A 153 -0.70 -11.52 -19.18
C GLY A 153 -0.49 -11.84 -20.68
N ARG A 154 -0.33 -13.13 -21.02
CA ARG A 154 -0.12 -13.58 -22.42
C ARG A 154 -1.36 -13.41 -23.30
N ASP A 155 -2.54 -13.51 -22.73
CA ASP A 155 -3.80 -13.41 -23.47
C ASP A 155 -4.04 -11.98 -23.96
N ARG A 156 -4.48 -11.81 -25.21
CA ARG A 156 -4.86 -10.51 -25.76
C ARG A 156 -5.96 -9.83 -24.95
N ARG A 157 -6.82 -10.61 -24.28
CA ARG A 157 -7.87 -10.12 -23.38
C ARG A 157 -7.32 -9.42 -22.14
N ALA A 158 -6.07 -9.69 -21.75
CA ALA A 158 -5.44 -9.13 -20.56
C ALA A 158 -5.34 -7.59 -20.62
N LEU A 159 -5.02 -7.03 -21.80
CA LEU A 159 -4.99 -5.59 -22.01
C LEU A 159 -6.38 -4.95 -21.85
N THR A 160 -7.41 -5.58 -22.42
CA THR A 160 -8.79 -5.09 -22.29
C THR A 160 -9.27 -5.16 -20.84
N ALA A 161 -8.95 -6.25 -20.12
CA ALA A 161 -9.29 -6.41 -18.71
C ALA A 161 -8.57 -5.37 -17.83
N ALA A 162 -7.27 -5.14 -18.07
CA ALA A 162 -6.51 -4.10 -17.39
C ALA A 162 -7.10 -2.70 -17.63
N TYR A 163 -7.52 -2.40 -18.87
CA TYR A 163 -8.15 -1.13 -19.21
C TYR A 163 -9.52 -0.95 -18.53
N GLN A 164 -10.35 -1.98 -18.50
CA GLN A 164 -11.63 -1.95 -17.79
C GLN A 164 -11.43 -1.75 -16.28
N TYR A 165 -10.44 -2.43 -15.71
CA TYR A 165 -10.12 -2.29 -14.29
C TYR A 165 -9.51 -0.92 -13.97
N LEU A 166 -8.68 -0.36 -14.86
CA LEU A 166 -8.17 1.01 -14.78
C LEU A 166 -9.32 2.04 -14.77
N ILE A 167 -10.29 1.93 -15.68
CA ILE A 167 -11.44 2.86 -15.71
C ILE A 167 -12.24 2.76 -14.41
N MET A 168 -12.61 1.54 -14.00
CA MET A 168 -13.41 1.34 -12.79
C MET A 168 -12.67 1.87 -11.55
N GLY A 169 -11.37 1.58 -11.43
CA GLY A 169 -10.59 2.06 -10.31
C GLY A 169 -10.33 3.57 -10.34
N THR A 170 -10.12 4.19 -11.51
CA THR A 170 -9.97 5.65 -11.63
C THR A 170 -11.24 6.38 -11.18
N ILE A 171 -12.42 5.86 -11.54
CA ILE A 171 -13.70 6.41 -11.08
C ILE A 171 -13.81 6.30 -9.55
N GLY A 172 -13.54 5.12 -8.98
CA GLY A 172 -13.56 4.90 -7.53
C GLY A 172 -12.56 5.77 -6.78
N ALA A 173 -11.33 5.86 -7.28
CA ALA A 173 -10.27 6.71 -6.74
C ALA A 173 -10.66 8.20 -6.77
N THR A 174 -11.34 8.65 -7.83
CA THR A 174 -11.86 10.02 -7.92
C THR A 174 -12.90 10.30 -6.84
N PHE A 175 -13.81 9.35 -6.58
CA PHE A 175 -14.77 9.49 -5.47
C PHE A 175 -14.06 9.54 -4.11
N ILE A 176 -13.09 8.66 -3.86
CA ILE A 176 -12.31 8.70 -2.62
C ILE A 176 -11.61 10.06 -2.46
N LEU A 177 -10.98 10.58 -3.51
CA LEU A 177 -10.29 11.87 -3.47
C LEU A 177 -11.25 13.04 -3.19
N ILE A 178 -12.45 13.02 -3.78
CA ILE A 178 -13.50 14.01 -3.49
C ILE A 178 -13.93 13.90 -2.02
N GLY A 179 -14.18 12.69 -1.52
CA GLY A 179 -14.57 12.45 -0.13
C GLY A 179 -13.52 12.96 0.86
N VAL A 180 -12.24 12.63 0.63
CA VAL A 180 -11.11 13.12 1.44
C VAL A 180 -10.98 14.66 1.35
N GLY A 181 -11.16 15.24 0.15
CA GLY A 181 -11.14 16.69 -0.03
C GLY A 181 -12.25 17.41 0.73
N LEU A 182 -13.46 16.84 0.77
CA LEU A 182 -14.58 17.37 1.55
C LEU A 182 -14.34 17.25 3.06
N LEU A 183 -13.76 16.13 3.52
CA LEU A 183 -13.37 15.99 4.93
C LEU A 183 -12.33 17.04 5.32
N TYR A 184 -11.34 17.29 4.48
CA TYR A 184 -10.33 18.32 4.71
C TYR A 184 -10.95 19.73 4.74
N MET A 185 -11.89 20.02 3.84
CA MET A 185 -12.58 21.31 3.82
C MET A 185 -13.31 21.60 5.14
N LEU A 186 -13.91 20.59 5.76
CA LEU A 186 -14.65 20.75 7.02
C LEU A 186 -13.76 20.75 8.26
N THR A 187 -12.73 19.89 8.28
CA THR A 187 -11.96 19.62 9.49
C THR A 187 -10.60 20.30 9.50
N GLY A 188 -10.06 20.70 8.34
CA GLY A 188 -8.74 21.30 8.18
C GLY A 188 -7.57 20.35 8.47
N THR A 189 -7.81 19.04 8.55
CA THR A 189 -6.79 18.01 8.82
C THR A 189 -7.09 16.73 8.04
N LEU A 190 -6.05 15.93 7.79
CA LEU A 190 -6.10 14.64 7.09
C LEU A 190 -5.65 13.49 7.98
N ASN A 191 -5.12 13.81 9.16
CA ASN A 191 -4.75 12.82 10.16
C ASN A 191 -6.02 12.15 10.71
N LEU A 192 -6.06 10.81 10.68
CA LEU A 192 -7.24 10.04 11.05
C LEU A 192 -7.61 10.20 12.54
N GLN A 193 -6.62 10.40 13.42
CA GLN A 193 -6.87 10.61 14.84
C GLN A 193 -7.52 11.98 15.08
N ASP A 194 -7.07 13.02 14.38
CA ASP A 194 -7.70 14.34 14.48
C ASP A 194 -9.11 14.34 13.86
N LEU A 195 -9.29 13.65 12.73
CA LEU A 195 -10.60 13.46 12.11
C LEU A 195 -11.58 12.80 13.09
N GLN A 196 -11.15 11.74 13.78
CA GLN A 196 -11.96 11.06 14.80
C GLN A 196 -12.43 12.02 15.90
N GLN A 197 -11.61 12.99 16.31
CA GLN A 197 -11.95 13.97 17.34
C GLN A 197 -12.85 15.10 16.83
N ARG A 198 -12.69 15.51 15.56
CA ARG A 198 -13.42 16.66 14.98
C ARG A 198 -14.78 16.28 14.39
N ILE A 199 -14.92 15.06 13.86
CA ILE A 199 -16.17 14.57 13.24
C ILE A 199 -17.40 14.71 14.15
N PRO A 200 -17.37 14.33 15.44
CA PRO A 200 -18.53 14.43 16.33
C PRO A 200 -19.14 15.84 16.42
N ALA A 201 -18.35 16.89 16.25
CA ALA A 201 -18.83 18.27 16.32
C ALA A 201 -19.54 18.74 15.04
N ILE A 202 -19.41 18.01 13.93
CA ILE A 202 -19.91 18.38 12.59
C ILE A 202 -20.84 17.33 11.99
N VAL A 203 -21.37 16.41 12.80
CA VAL A 203 -22.19 15.27 12.36
C VAL A 203 -23.39 15.70 11.53
N ASP A 204 -24.05 16.80 11.89
CA ASP A 204 -25.24 17.30 11.19
C ASP A 204 -24.94 18.01 9.86
N SER A 205 -23.67 18.16 9.50
CA SER A 205 -23.27 18.84 8.27
C SER A 205 -23.64 18.01 7.03
N ARG A 206 -24.36 18.62 6.09
CA ARG A 206 -24.67 18.00 4.78
C ARG A 206 -23.39 17.62 4.02
N THR A 207 -22.35 18.41 4.17
CA THR A 207 -21.05 18.18 3.53
C THR A 207 -20.37 16.93 4.10
N LEU A 208 -20.53 16.64 5.40
CA LEU A 208 -19.98 15.43 6.01
C LEU A 208 -20.69 14.18 5.45
N HIS A 209 -22.01 14.22 5.36
CA HIS A 209 -22.79 13.14 4.73
C HIS A 209 -22.40 12.91 3.27
N ALA A 210 -22.19 13.99 2.50
CA ALA A 210 -21.70 13.88 1.13
C ALA A 210 -20.29 13.27 1.08
N ALA A 211 -19.39 13.67 1.98
CA ALA A 211 -18.05 13.10 2.07
C ALA A 211 -18.07 11.59 2.33
N PHE A 212 -18.90 11.13 3.27
CA PHE A 212 -19.07 9.70 3.52
C PHE A 212 -19.72 8.96 2.34
N ALA A 213 -20.71 9.56 1.67
CA ALA A 213 -21.33 8.96 0.49
C ALA A 213 -20.36 8.74 -0.68
N PHE A 214 -19.29 9.55 -0.77
CA PHE A 214 -18.21 9.34 -1.74
C PHE A 214 -17.18 8.30 -1.29
N LEU A 215 -17.10 7.99 0.01
CA LEU A 215 -16.13 7.03 0.58
C LEU A 215 -16.69 5.60 0.72
N THR A 216 -18.02 5.44 0.72
CA THR A 216 -18.72 4.14 0.84
C THR A 216 -19.28 3.69 -0.50
#